data_AF-A0A377JTW5-F1
#
_entry.id   AF-A0A377JTW5-F1
#
_cell.length_a   1.000
_cell.length_b   1.000
_cell.length_c   1.000
_cell.angle_alpha   90.00
_cell.angle_beta   90.00
_cell.angle_gamma   90.00
#
_symmetry.space_group_name_H-M   'P 1'
#
loop_
_entity.id
_entity.type
_entity.pdbx_description
1 polymer ?
#
loop_
_entity_poly.entity_id
_entity_poly.type
_entity_poly.pdbx_seq_one_letter_code
_entity_poly.pdbx_strand_id
1 'polypeptide(L)'
;MLHAKIKNFSYIKSCTKSWGQDLERYDFNDINNLPSKCIVNFENKSFAISKWVSPKRTRSYPYARVYDTFSSGTNKVVTIIPLIKDEGINGDRDYLQWDSLSLMSLLNVYVIIAFYDKADLHPTKQGKITNQQFNNR
;
A
#
# COMPACT_ATOMS: atom_id res chain seq x y z
N MET A 1 -12.35 -31.80 -37.69
CA MET A 1 -11.98 -30.76 -36.71
C MET A 1 -12.64 -31.13 -35.39
N LEU A 2 -11.87 -31.52 -34.37
CA LEU A 2 -12.44 -31.94 -33.09
C LEU A 2 -12.74 -30.70 -32.24
N HIS A 3 -14.02 -30.39 -32.02
CA HIS A 3 -14.45 -29.33 -31.11
C HIS A 3 -14.89 -29.95 -29.79
N ALA A 4 -14.15 -29.68 -28.72
CA ALA A 4 -14.58 -30.01 -27.35
C ALA A 4 -15.26 -28.79 -26.72
N LYS A 5 -16.44 -28.97 -26.13
CA LYS A 5 -17.19 -27.94 -25.43
C LYS A 5 -17.07 -28.19 -23.92
N ILE A 6 -16.37 -27.30 -23.22
CA ILE A 6 -16.23 -27.39 -21.77
C ILE A 6 -17.62 -27.19 -21.14
N LYS A 7 -18.07 -28.14 -20.32
CA LYS A 7 -19.29 -28.09 -19.53
C LYS A 7 -18.92 -28.25 -18.05
N ASN A 8 -19.70 -27.65 -17.15
CA ASN A 8 -19.57 -27.79 -15.69
C ASN A 8 -18.32 -27.15 -15.07
N PHE A 9 -17.83 -26.03 -15.61
CA PHE A 9 -16.86 -25.21 -14.89
C PHE A 9 -17.59 -24.28 -13.91
N SER A 10 -17.37 -24.45 -12.61
CA SER A 10 -17.79 -23.48 -11.60
C SER A 10 -16.58 -22.64 -11.19
N TYR A 11 -16.68 -21.33 -11.38
CA TYR A 11 -15.64 -20.41 -10.93
C TYR A 11 -15.82 -20.16 -9.43
N ILE A 12 -14.93 -20.74 -8.63
CA ILE A 12 -14.81 -20.39 -7.21
C ILE A 12 -13.81 -19.24 -7.12
N LYS A 13 -14.26 -18.04 -6.74
CA LYS A 13 -13.37 -16.96 -6.28
C LYS A 13 -12.74 -17.36 -4.94
N SER A 14 -11.83 -18.34 -4.95
CA SER A 14 -11.14 -18.80 -3.74
C SER A 14 -10.20 -17.73 -3.18
N CYS A 15 -9.65 -16.88 -4.05
CA CYS A 15 -8.75 -15.79 -3.68
C CYS A 15 -9.38 -14.70 -2.80
N THR A 16 -10.71 -14.68 -2.63
CA THR A 16 -11.39 -13.67 -1.80
C THR A 16 -11.91 -14.19 -0.46
N LYS A 17 -11.98 -15.51 -0.23
CA LYS A 17 -12.61 -16.05 0.99
C LYS A 17 -11.79 -17.04 1.80
N SER A 18 -10.81 -17.74 1.23
CA SER A 18 -10.07 -18.78 1.97
C SER A 18 -8.66 -18.40 2.42
N TRP A 19 -8.14 -17.25 1.98
CA TRP A 19 -6.76 -16.81 2.29
C TRP A 19 -6.62 -15.31 2.59
N GLY A 20 -7.70 -14.54 2.47
CA GLY A 20 -7.68 -13.11 2.79
C GLY A 20 -7.96 -12.91 4.28
N GLN A 21 -7.03 -12.30 5.01
CA GLN A 21 -7.37 -11.70 6.30
C GLN A 21 -8.42 -10.62 6.05
N ASP A 22 -9.52 -10.64 6.81
CA ASP A 22 -10.44 -9.53 6.84
C ASP A 22 -9.67 -8.27 7.27
N LEU A 23 -9.69 -7.23 6.44
CA LEU A 23 -9.07 -5.97 6.77
C LEU A 23 -9.88 -5.29 7.86
N GLU A 24 -9.20 -4.99 8.97
CA GLU A 24 -9.76 -4.19 10.05
C GLU A 24 -10.16 -2.79 9.56
N ARG A 25 -11.21 -2.26 10.18
CA ARG A 25 -11.80 -0.95 9.86
C ARG A 25 -11.37 0.07 10.88
N TYR A 26 -10.95 1.24 10.41
CA TYR A 26 -10.51 2.36 11.22
C TYR A 26 -11.17 3.65 10.74
N ASP A 27 -11.42 4.59 11.66
CA ASP A 27 -11.77 5.95 11.28
C ASP A 27 -10.50 6.75 11.00
N PHE A 28 -10.52 7.55 9.93
CA PHE A 28 -9.34 8.31 9.52
C PHE A 28 -9.07 9.48 10.48
N ASN A 29 -7.90 9.48 11.12
CA ASN A 29 -7.40 10.61 11.92
C ASN A 29 -5.98 11.02 11.50
N ASP A 30 -5.05 10.07 11.50
CA ASP A 30 -3.64 10.28 11.17
C ASP A 30 -3.08 9.02 10.48
N ILE A 31 -2.39 9.19 9.34
CA ILE A 31 -1.85 8.06 8.58
C ILE A 31 -0.78 7.26 9.31
N ASN A 32 -0.05 7.88 10.24
CA ASN A 32 1.03 7.27 10.99
C ASN A 32 0.48 6.24 11.99
N ASN A 33 -0.71 6.50 12.54
CA ASN A 33 -1.37 5.62 13.51
C ASN A 33 -2.08 4.43 12.85
N LEU A 34 -2.32 4.50 11.54
CA LEU A 34 -2.97 3.42 10.80
C LEU A 34 -1.99 2.28 10.47
N PRO A 35 -2.48 1.03 10.40
CA PRO A 35 -1.67 -0.10 9.97
C PRO A 35 -1.23 0.04 8.50
N SER A 36 -0.36 -0.86 8.06
CA SER A 36 0.17 -0.82 6.69
C SER A 36 -0.88 -1.11 5.59
N LYS A 37 -2.00 -1.74 5.97
CA LYS A 37 -3.17 -1.98 5.14
C LYS A 37 -4.40 -2.04 6.04
N CYS A 38 -5.49 -1.38 5.67
CA CYS A 38 -6.76 -1.43 6.39
C CYS A 38 -7.89 -0.85 5.53
N ILE A 39 -9.12 -0.97 6.02
CA ILE A 39 -10.24 -0.20 5.51
C ILE A 39 -10.38 1.06 6.37
N VAL A 40 -10.55 2.19 5.71
CA VAL A 40 -10.70 3.49 6.35
C VAL A 40 -12.08 4.05 6.06
N ASN A 41 -12.76 4.54 7.10
CA ASN A 41 -13.96 5.35 6.97
C ASN A 41 -13.60 6.83 7.06
N PHE A 42 -14.13 7.62 6.12
CA PHE A 42 -13.98 9.08 6.07
C PHE A 42 -15.25 9.68 5.46
N GLU A 43 -15.89 10.62 6.18
CA GLU A 43 -17.08 11.35 5.70
C GLU A 43 -18.16 10.42 5.08
N ASN A 44 -18.57 9.38 5.80
CA ASN A 44 -19.55 8.37 5.38
C ASN A 44 -19.16 7.53 4.15
N LYS A 45 -17.90 7.58 3.72
CA LYS A 45 -17.36 6.73 2.66
C LYS A 45 -16.31 5.79 3.23
N SER A 46 -16.25 4.58 2.69
CA SER A 46 -15.21 3.61 3.03
C SER A 46 -14.35 3.29 1.81
N PHE A 47 -13.05 3.17 2.05
CA PHE A 47 -12.07 2.79 1.04
C PHE A 47 -10.96 1.98 1.69
N ALA A 48 -10.36 1.06 0.93
CA ALA A 48 -9.21 0.31 1.41
C ALA A 48 -7.93 1.11 1.15
N ILE A 49 -7.06 1.16 2.16
CA ILE A 49 -5.77 1.83 2.07
C ILE A 49 -4.63 0.83 2.15
N SER A 50 -3.54 1.13 1.45
CA SER A 50 -2.24 0.49 1.63
C SER A 50 -1.15 1.56 1.76
N LYS A 51 -0.23 1.37 2.69
CA LYS A 51 0.84 2.33 3.03
C LYS A 51 2.20 1.74 2.68
N TRP A 52 2.99 2.49 1.94
CA TRP A 52 4.36 2.12 1.59
C TRP A 52 5.34 2.74 2.57
N VAL A 53 6.38 1.99 2.92
CA VAL A 53 7.46 2.48 3.79
C VAL A 53 8.56 3.17 2.97
N SER A 54 8.78 2.71 1.73
CA SER A 54 9.74 3.27 0.76
C SER A 54 9.07 3.26 -0.61
N PRO A 55 9.37 4.22 -1.51
CA PRO A 55 8.94 4.10 -2.90
C PRO A 55 9.56 2.90 -3.63
N LYS A 56 10.65 2.31 -3.08
CA LYS A 56 11.34 1.19 -3.71
C LYS A 56 10.57 -0.14 -3.56
N ARG A 57 10.24 -0.72 -4.71
CA ARG A 57 9.41 -1.94 -4.86
C ARG A 57 10.00 -3.20 -4.21
N THR A 58 11.31 -3.23 -3.96
CA THR A 58 12.00 -4.44 -3.45
C THR A 58 12.22 -4.46 -1.94
N ARG A 59 12.03 -3.34 -1.23
CA ARG A 59 12.53 -3.18 0.15
C ARG A 59 11.51 -3.46 1.27
N SER A 60 10.25 -3.68 0.92
CA SER A 60 9.19 -4.13 1.85
C SER A 60 8.03 -4.85 1.15
N TYR A 61 8.28 -5.30 -0.09
CA TYR A 61 7.31 -5.81 -1.07
C TYR A 61 5.92 -5.14 -1.00
N PRO A 62 5.85 -3.83 -1.35
CA PRO A 62 4.66 -3.03 -1.12
C PRO A 62 3.46 -3.45 -1.96
N TYR A 63 3.68 -4.14 -3.09
CA TYR A 63 2.60 -4.64 -3.93
C TYR A 63 1.73 -5.70 -3.25
N ALA A 64 2.29 -6.52 -2.37
CA ALA A 64 1.46 -7.45 -1.59
C ALA A 64 0.38 -6.69 -0.80
N ARG A 65 0.73 -5.57 -0.17
CA ARG A 65 -0.24 -4.74 0.58
C ARG A 65 -1.33 -4.17 -0.31
N VAL A 66 -0.98 -3.74 -1.52
CA VAL A 66 -1.96 -3.28 -2.51
C VAL A 66 -2.87 -4.44 -2.91
N TYR A 67 -2.32 -5.63 -3.16
CA TYR A 67 -3.13 -6.79 -3.53
C TYR A 67 -4.10 -7.22 -2.43
N ASP A 68 -3.65 -7.19 -1.17
CA ASP A 68 -4.48 -7.47 -0.01
C ASP A 68 -5.68 -6.51 0.12
N THR A 69 -5.59 -5.30 -0.44
CA THR A 69 -6.69 -4.33 -0.43
C THR A 69 -7.76 -4.60 -1.48
N PHE A 70 -7.48 -5.36 -2.55
CA PHE A 70 -8.51 -5.71 -3.54
C PHE A 70 -9.53 -6.72 -3.00
N SER A 71 -9.16 -7.56 -2.03
CA SER A 71 -10.09 -8.49 -1.38
C SER A 71 -11.04 -7.84 -0.37
N SER A 72 -10.89 -6.53 -0.11
CA SER A 72 -11.64 -5.80 0.92
C SER A 72 -13.14 -5.61 0.65
N GLY A 73 -13.60 -5.84 -0.59
CA GLY A 73 -14.98 -5.57 -1.01
C GLY A 73 -15.36 -4.09 -1.03
N THR A 74 -14.40 -3.17 -0.87
CA THR A 74 -14.61 -1.72 -0.99
C THR A 74 -14.56 -1.26 -2.45
N ASN A 75 -15.28 -0.18 -2.78
CA ASN A 75 -15.37 0.31 -4.15
C ASN A 75 -14.12 1.09 -4.61
N LYS A 76 -13.29 1.55 -3.67
CA LYS A 76 -12.10 2.35 -3.95
C LYS A 76 -10.91 1.80 -3.19
N VAL A 77 -9.81 1.61 -3.90
CA VAL A 77 -8.53 1.20 -3.35
C VAL A 77 -7.55 2.35 -3.51
N VAL A 78 -6.95 2.74 -2.40
CA VAL A 78 -6.01 3.86 -2.30
C VAL A 78 -4.66 3.32 -1.82
N THR A 79 -3.57 3.82 -2.39
CA THR A 79 -2.23 3.54 -1.92
C THR A 79 -1.48 4.83 -1.65
N ILE A 80 -0.76 4.87 -0.54
CA ILE A 80 0.01 6.02 -0.08
C ILE A 80 1.48 5.68 -0.27
N ILE A 81 2.15 6.45 -1.13
CA ILE A 81 3.53 6.20 -1.53
C ILE A 81 4.37 7.44 -1.21
N PRO A 82 5.48 7.30 -0.44
CA PRO A 82 6.40 8.41 -0.24
C PRO A 82 7.04 8.81 -1.57
N LEU A 83 7.13 10.10 -1.87
CA LEU A 83 7.88 10.57 -3.05
C LEU A 83 9.36 10.19 -2.94
N ILE A 84 9.92 10.39 -1.74
CA ILE A 84 11.32 10.13 -1.41
C ILE A 84 11.35 9.45 -0.05
N LYS A 85 12.22 8.46 0.10
CA LYS A 85 12.65 7.96 1.41
C LYS A 85 14.14 8.18 1.56
N ASP A 86 14.52 9.03 2.49
CA ASP A 86 15.91 9.25 2.88
C ASP A 86 16.20 8.46 4.15
N GLU A 87 17.35 7.78 4.23
CA GLU A 87 17.79 7.05 5.42
C GLU A 87 18.93 7.73 6.18
N GLY A 88 19.25 8.98 5.84
CA GLY A 88 20.30 9.79 6.45
C GLY A 88 21.57 9.85 5.59
N ILE A 89 22.58 10.57 6.08
CA ILE A 89 23.83 10.82 5.34
C ILE A 89 24.57 9.54 4.91
N ASN A 90 24.47 8.48 5.71
CA ASN A 90 25.06 7.17 5.43
C ASN A 90 24.00 6.14 4.97
N GLY A 91 22.82 6.61 4.62
CA GLY A 91 21.66 5.82 4.23
C GLY A 91 21.41 5.82 2.72
N ASP A 92 20.49 4.97 2.29
CA ASP A 92 20.00 4.99 0.92
C ASP A 92 18.95 6.10 0.74
N ARG A 93 18.91 6.68 -0.46
CA ARG A 93 17.85 7.59 -0.88
C ARG A 93 17.06 6.96 -2.02
N ASP A 94 15.84 6.53 -1.69
CA ASP A 94 14.93 5.92 -2.66
C ASP A 94 13.97 7.00 -3.20
N TYR A 95 13.71 6.97 -4.51
CA TYR A 95 12.76 7.87 -5.18
C TYR A 95 11.61 7.10 -5.80
N LEU A 96 10.45 7.73 -5.85
CA LEU A 96 9.30 7.24 -6.60
C LEU A 96 9.59 7.25 -8.10
N GLN A 97 9.45 6.09 -8.72
CA GLN A 97 9.62 5.91 -10.15
C GLN A 97 8.26 5.99 -10.87
N TRP A 98 8.27 6.52 -12.10
CA TRP A 98 7.06 6.72 -12.91
C TRP A 98 6.34 5.40 -13.27
N ASP A 99 7.10 4.32 -13.41
CA ASP A 99 6.57 2.97 -13.67
C ASP A 99 5.59 2.51 -12.57
N SER A 100 5.86 2.89 -11.32
CA SER A 100 5.05 2.56 -10.16
C SER A 100 3.70 3.27 -10.22
N LEU A 101 3.68 4.56 -10.59
CA LEU A 101 2.45 5.32 -10.80
C LEU A 101 1.65 4.76 -11.97
N SER A 102 2.33 4.43 -13.08
CA SER A 102 1.70 3.84 -14.26
C SER A 102 1.03 2.50 -13.95
N LEU A 103 1.68 1.64 -13.16
CA LEU A 103 1.12 0.37 -12.73
C LEU A 103 -0.09 0.55 -11.80
N MET A 104 -0.02 1.48 -10.83
CA MET A 104 -1.17 1.74 -9.95
C MET A 104 -2.38 2.24 -10.75
N SER A 105 -2.15 3.11 -11.74
CA SER A 105 -3.20 3.56 -12.65
C SER A 105 -3.81 2.38 -13.45
N LEU A 106 -2.97 1.48 -13.97
CA LEU A 106 -3.43 0.28 -14.69
C LEU A 106 -4.29 -0.63 -13.79
N LEU A 107 -3.94 -0.74 -12.51
CA LEU A 107 -4.67 -1.54 -11.52
C LEU A 107 -5.89 -0.82 -10.94
N ASN A 108 -6.24 0.38 -11.43
CA ASN A 108 -7.31 1.22 -10.91
C ASN A 108 -7.15 1.54 -9.41
N VAL A 109 -5.91 1.75 -8.97
CA VAL A 109 -5.54 2.14 -7.61
C VAL A 109 -5.24 3.62 -7.58
N TYR A 110 -5.90 4.36 -6.69
CA TYR A 110 -5.63 5.78 -6.49
C TYR A 110 -4.33 5.95 -5.72
N VAL A 111 -3.41 6.77 -6.21
CA VAL A 111 -2.14 7.04 -5.55
C VAL A 111 -2.19 8.39 -4.86
N ILE A 112 -1.86 8.41 -3.56
CA ILE A 112 -1.55 9.62 -2.80
C ILE A 112 -0.03 9.67 -2.63
N ILE A 113 0.58 10.72 -3.17
CA ILE A 113 2.01 10.97 -2.98
C ILE A 113 2.16 11.68 -1.63
N ALA A 114 2.95 11.09 -0.74
CA ALA A 114 3.18 11.60 0.60
C ALA A 114 4.65 11.97 0.83
N PHE A 115 4.90 12.74 1.89
CA PHE A 115 6.23 13.19 2.29
C PHE A 115 6.47 12.88 3.75
N TYR A 116 7.68 12.44 4.07
CA TYR A 116 8.14 12.36 5.45
C TYR A 116 8.60 13.75 5.91
N ASP A 117 8.14 14.20 7.07
CA ASP A 117 8.53 15.50 7.65
C ASP A 117 9.23 15.39 9.01
N LYS A 118 9.13 14.24 9.67
CA LYS A 118 9.78 13.95 10.95
C LYS A 118 10.52 12.61 10.88
N ALA A 119 11.63 12.53 11.58
CA ALA A 119 12.42 11.32 11.76
C ALA A 119 13.31 11.43 13.00
N ASP A 120 13.71 10.29 13.55
CA ASP A 120 14.63 10.20 14.68
C ASP A 120 16.02 9.76 14.19
N LEU A 121 17.08 10.12 14.91
CA LEU A 121 18.40 9.55 14.68
C LEU A 121 18.41 8.06 15.04
N HIS A 122 19.07 7.25 14.22
CA HIS A 122 19.18 5.82 14.48
C HIS A 122 20.12 5.60 15.69
N PRO A 123 19.68 4.87 16.75
CA PRO A 123 20.41 4.81 18.01
C PRO A 123 21.81 4.20 17.89
N THR A 124 21.98 3.21 17.01
CA THR A 124 23.24 2.47 16.82
C THR A 124 23.96 2.72 15.49
N LYS A 125 23.28 3.28 14.48
CA LYS A 125 23.85 3.45 13.13
C LYS A 125 24.13 4.92 12.89
N GLN A 126 25.41 5.29 13.04
CA GLN A 126 25.84 6.66 12.90
C GLN A 126 25.49 7.22 11.51
N GLY A 127 24.86 8.39 11.48
CA GLY A 127 24.46 9.06 10.25
C GLY A 127 23.23 8.44 9.56
N LYS A 128 22.48 7.55 10.23
CA LYS A 128 21.18 7.06 9.75
C LYS A 128 20.02 7.62 10.56
N ILE A 129 18.84 7.63 9.93
CA ILE A 129 17.57 8.03 10.56
C ILE A 129 16.56 6.87 10.56
N THR A 130 15.63 6.88 11.53
CA THR A 130 14.57 5.87 11.74
C THR A 130 13.25 6.56 12.12
N ASN A 131 12.18 5.78 12.33
CA ASN A 131 10.86 6.25 12.80
C ASN A 131 10.30 7.43 11.99
N GLN A 132 10.47 7.36 10.67
CA GLN A 132 10.02 8.42 9.77
C GLN A 132 8.49 8.50 9.77
N GLN A 133 7.95 9.71 9.94
CA GLN A 133 6.50 9.96 9.99
C GLN A 133 6.07 10.81 8.80
N PHE A 134 4.95 10.42 8.21
CA PHE A 134 4.33 11.16 7.12
C PHE A 134 3.71 12.46 7.63
N ASN A 135 3.80 13.49 6.78
CA ASN A 135 3.07 14.73 6.96
C ASN A 135 1.58 14.51 6.65
N ASN A 136 0.70 14.94 7.57
CA ASN A 136 -0.76 14.82 7.46
C ASN A 136 -1.47 16.14 7.10
N ARG A 137 -0.73 17.21 6.81
CA ARG A 137 -1.28 18.55 6.51
C ARG A 137 -1.48 18.78 5.02
#